data_AF-A0A259HSK6-F1
#
_entry.id   AF-A0A259HSK6-F1
#
_cell.length_a   1.000
_cell.length_b   1.000
_cell.length_c   1.000
_cell.angle_alpha   90.00
_cell.angle_beta   90.00
_cell.angle_gamma   90.00
#
_symmetry.space_group_name_H-M   'P 1'
#
loop_
_entity.id
_entity.type
_entity.pdbx_description
1 polymer ?
#
loop_
_entity_poly.entity_id
_entity_poly.type
_entity_poly.pdbx_seq_one_letter_code
_entity_poly.pdbx_strand_id
1 'polypeptide(L)'
;MEDLSLQLKSIQDKLQLLLKQQQLLQKENLRLKKDLDKALMDKDGQDSLLDGLKQQLESAAIGGAKWSPADKQQMEKRIDAYLKEIEKCLALLNT
;
A
#
# COMPACT_ATOMS: atom_id res chain seq x y z
N MET A 1 -41.62 -27.72 -32.60
CA MET A 1 -41.90 -26.35 -32.09
C MET A 1 -41.82 -26.29 -30.57
N GLU A 2 -42.41 -27.25 -29.84
CA GLU A 2 -42.40 -27.28 -28.37
C GLU A 2 -41.01 -27.46 -27.75
N ASP A 3 -40.17 -28.33 -28.32
CA ASP A 3 -38.78 -28.55 -27.86
C ASP A 3 -37.88 -27.31 -28.01
N LEU A 4 -38.04 -26.57 -29.11
CA LEU A 4 -37.32 -25.32 -29.33
C LEU A 4 -37.71 -24.24 -28.30
N SER A 5 -38.99 -24.18 -27.92
CA SER A 5 -39.49 -23.26 -26.90
C SER A 5 -38.90 -23.58 -25.52
N LEU A 6 -38.81 -24.87 -25.16
CA LEU A 6 -38.18 -25.31 -23.91
C LEU A 6 -36.69 -24.98 -23.86
N GLN A 7 -35.97 -25.19 -24.96
CA GLN A 7 -34.56 -24.82 -25.07
C GLN A 7 -34.36 -23.31 -24.95
N LEU A 8 -35.20 -22.50 -25.62
CA LEU A 8 -35.13 -21.05 -25.55
C LEU A 8 -35.34 -20.54 -24.11
N LYS A 9 -36.31 -21.12 -23.40
CA LYS A 9 -36.59 -20.80 -22.00
C LYS A 9 -35.42 -21.15 -21.09
N SER A 10 -34.82 -22.33 -21.27
CA SER A 10 -33.63 -22.73 -20.50
C SER A 10 -32.44 -21.78 -20.73
N ILE A 11 -32.23 -21.34 -21.97
CA ILE A 11 -31.19 -20.35 -22.29
C ILE A 11 -31.49 -19.02 -21.61
N GLN A 12 -32.73 -18.52 -21.68
CA GLN A 12 -33.14 -17.29 -21.04
C GLN A 12 -32.94 -17.31 -19.52
N ASP A 13 -33.30 -18.41 -18.86
CA ASP A 13 -33.15 -18.58 -17.42
C ASP A 13 -31.65 -18.55 -17.01
N LYS A 14 -30.80 -19.25 -17.77
CA LYS A 14 -29.34 -19.23 -17.55
C LYS A 14 -28.74 -17.84 -17.76
N LEU A 15 -29.22 -17.10 -18.76
CA LEU A 15 -28.74 -15.76 -19.08
C LEU A 15 -29.14 -14.76 -17.98
N GLN A 16 -30.37 -14.87 -17.47
CA GLN A 16 -30.81 -14.07 -16.32
C GLN A 16 -30.01 -14.39 -15.05
N LEU A 17 -29.73 -15.67 -14.80
CA LEU A 17 -28.89 -16.08 -13.66
C LEU A 17 -27.48 -15.51 -13.79
N LEU A 18 -26.87 -15.60 -14.98
CA LEU A 18 -25.53 -15.07 -15.25
C LEU A 18 -25.48 -13.56 -15.03
N LEU A 19 -26.47 -12.82 -15.54
CA LEU A 19 -26.56 -11.36 -15.36
C LEU A 19 -26.66 -10.98 -13.88
N LYS A 20 -27.46 -11.70 -13.08
CA LYS A 20 -27.55 -11.47 -11.63
C LYS A 20 -26.20 -11.70 -10.94
N GLN A 21 -25.52 -12.80 -11.26
CA GLN A 21 -24.20 -13.09 -10.69
C GLN A 21 -23.16 -12.04 -11.09
N GLN A 22 -23.16 -11.63 -12.36
CA GLN A 22 -22.26 -10.59 -12.84
C GLN A 22 -22.47 -9.26 -12.10
N GLN A 23 -23.72 -8.85 -11.89
CA GLN A 23 -24.02 -7.63 -11.13
C GLN A 23 -23.56 -7.71 -9.68
N LEU A 24 -23.71 -8.88 -9.03
CA LEU A 24 -23.22 -9.10 -7.67
C LEU A 24 -21.69 -9.00 -7.61
N LEU A 25 -20.99 -9.68 -8.52
CA LEU A 25 -19.53 -9.65 -8.61
C LEU A 25 -18.99 -8.25 -8.90
N GLN A 26 -19.66 -7.48 -9.77
CA GLN A 26 -19.27 -6.09 -10.04
C GLN A 26 -19.40 -5.20 -8.80
N LYS A 27 -20.49 -5.34 -8.04
CA LYS A 27 -20.67 -4.61 -6.77
C LYS A 27 -19.62 -4.99 -5.75
N GLU A 28 -19.32 -6.28 -5.63
CA GLU A 28 -18.30 -6.77 -4.71
C GLU A 28 -16.90 -6.31 -5.11
N ASN A 29 -16.56 -6.33 -6.39
CA ASN A 29 -15.28 -5.81 -6.89
C ASN A 29 -15.11 -4.32 -6.58
N LEU A 30 -16.16 -3.52 -6.79
CA LEU A 30 -16.15 -2.10 -6.45
C LEU A 30 -15.99 -1.87 -4.94
N ARG A 31 -16.62 -2.69 -4.10
CA ARG A 31 -16.44 -2.64 -2.64
C ARG A 31 -15.00 -2.98 -2.25
N LEU A 32 -14.47 -4.09 -2.75
CA LEU A 32 -13.12 -4.56 -2.45
C LEU A 32 -12.05 -3.55 -2.88
N LYS A 33 -12.22 -2.89 -4.03
CA LYS A 33 -11.31 -1.81 -4.47
C LYS A 33 -11.31 -0.64 -3.50
N LYS A 34 -12.48 -0.19 -3.04
CA LYS A 34 -12.57 0.88 -2.04
C LYS A 34 -11.94 0.50 -0.70
N ASP A 35 -12.17 -0.73 -0.26
CA ASP A 35 -11.59 -1.22 0.99
C ASP A 35 -10.06 -1.32 0.89
N LEU A 36 -9.55 -1.74 -0.27
CA LEU A 36 -8.11 -1.78 -0.56
C LEU A 36 -7.50 -0.38 -0.57
N ASP A 37 -8.11 0.58 -1.27
CA ASP A 37 -7.64 1.97 -1.32
C ASP A 37 -7.56 2.56 0.09
N LYS A 38 -8.58 2.32 0.92
CA LYS A 38 -8.58 2.76 2.32
C LYS A 38 -7.46 2.10 3.13
N ALA A 39 -7.27 0.79 3.00
CA ALA A 39 -6.22 0.07 3.71
C ALA A 39 -4.81 0.55 3.32
N LEU A 40 -4.61 0.89 2.04
CA LEU A 40 -3.36 1.47 1.57
C LEU A 40 -3.12 2.86 2.17
N MET A 41 -4.13 3.73 2.20
CA MET A 41 -4.02 5.05 2.83
C MET A 41 -3.73 4.94 4.34
N ASP A 42 -4.39 4.03 5.04
CA ASP A 42 -4.16 3.79 6.47
C ASP A 42 -2.72 3.28 6.71
N LYS A 43 -2.23 2.39 5.84
CA LYS A 43 -0.85 1.90 5.88
C LYS A 43 0.16 3.04 5.68
N ASP A 44 -0.01 3.85 4.64
CA ASP A 44 0.91 4.96 4.36
C ASP A 44 0.97 5.97 5.53
N GLY A 45 -0.18 6.20 6.18
CA GLY A 45 -0.25 6.99 7.42
C GLY A 45 0.50 6.36 8.59
N GLN A 46 0.38 5.04 8.77
CA GLN A 46 1.12 4.29 9.79
C GLN A 46 2.63 4.28 9.53
N ASP A 47 3.06 4.08 8.28
CA ASP A 47 4.47 4.10 7.89
C ASP A 47 5.09 5.48 8.16
N SER A 48 4.36 6.55 7.84
CA SER A 48 4.77 7.93 8.15
C SER A 48 4.91 8.19 9.65
N LEU A 49 3.96 7.70 10.46
CA LEU A 49 4.04 7.80 11.92
C LEU A 49 5.23 7.00 12.48
N LEU A 50 5.46 5.81 11.94
CA LEU A 50 6.53 4.91 12.36
C LEU A 50 7.90 5.52 12.05
N ASP A 51 8.05 6.17 10.91
CA ASP A 51 9.28 6.89 10.57
C ASP A 51 9.49 8.13 11.46
N GLY A 52 8.42 8.86 11.78
CA GLY A 52 8.48 9.94 12.78
C GLY A 52 8.93 9.44 14.16
N LEU A 53 8.39 8.31 14.61
CA LEU A 53 8.78 7.68 15.88
C LEU A 53 10.22 7.18 15.87
N LYS A 54 10.69 6.59 14.76
CA LYS A 54 12.11 6.20 14.61
C LYS A 54 13.04 7.40 14.73
N GLN A 55 12.71 8.52 14.08
CA GLN A 55 13.50 9.74 14.19
C GLN A 55 13.53 10.28 15.62
N GLN A 56 12.39 10.28 16.32
CA GLN A 56 12.33 10.68 17.74
C GLN A 56 13.17 9.76 18.61
N LEU A 57 13.09 8.44 18.41
CA LEU A 57 13.87 7.46 19.15
C LEU A 57 15.38 7.62 18.91
N GLU A 58 15.78 7.90 17.67
CA GLU A 58 17.17 8.19 17.32
C GLU A 58 17.66 9.47 18.00
N SER A 59 16.87 10.55 17.97
CA SER A 59 17.21 11.80 18.66
C SER A 59 17.34 11.63 20.18
N ALA A 60 16.50 10.81 20.79
CA ALA A 60 16.55 10.48 22.22
C ALA A 60 17.78 9.62 22.56
N ALA A 61 18.12 8.65 21.72
CA ALA A 61 19.33 7.83 21.89
C ALA A 61 20.60 8.69 21.84
N ILE A 62 20.64 9.66 20.92
CA ILE A 62 21.70 10.66 20.79
C ILE A 62 21.78 11.55 22.04
N GLY A 63 20.64 12.04 22.55
CA GLY A 63 20.60 12.95 23.70
C GLY A 63 20.90 12.28 25.05
N GLY A 64 20.60 10.99 25.19
CA GLY A 64 20.79 10.22 26.42
C GLY A 64 22.10 9.44 26.52
N ALA A 65 22.80 9.17 25.41
CA ALA A 65 24.04 8.41 25.41
C ALA A 65 25.26 9.27 25.78
N LYS A 66 26.08 8.81 26.73
CA LYS A 66 27.50 9.20 26.77
C LYS A 66 28.18 8.55 25.57
N TRP A 67 28.21 9.27 24.46
CA TRP A 67 28.75 8.81 23.18
C TRP A 67 30.14 8.20 23.32
N SER A 68 30.24 6.89 23.11
CA SER A 68 31.53 6.24 22.94
C SER A 68 32.10 6.57 21.54
N PRO A 69 33.41 6.42 21.32
CA PRO A 69 34.00 6.57 19.98
C PRO A 69 33.36 5.67 18.92
N ALA A 70 32.89 4.47 19.32
CA ALA A 70 32.21 3.54 18.43
C ALA A 70 30.83 4.06 17.98
N ASP A 71 30.08 4.68 18.90
CA ASP A 71 28.76 5.27 18.59
C ASP A 71 28.89 6.45 17.62
N LYS A 72 29.95 7.27 17.79
CA LYS A 72 30.29 8.35 16.85
C LYS A 72 30.55 7.82 15.44
N GLN A 73 31.34 6.75 15.33
CA GLN A 73 31.69 6.16 14.05
C GLN A 73 30.47 5.51 13.36
N GLN A 74 29.54 4.94 14.14
CA GLN A 74 28.30 4.40 13.62
C GLN A 74 27.35 5.51 13.16
N MET A 75 27.35 6.66 13.85
CA MET A 75 26.59 7.84 13.43
C MET A 75 27.15 8.46 12.16
N GLU A 76 28.47 8.59 12.02
CA GLU A 76 29.11 9.07 10.76
C GLU A 76 28.66 8.23 9.56
N LYS A 77 28.65 6.89 9.70
CA LYS A 77 28.16 6.00 8.64
C LYS A 77 26.69 6.21 8.29
N ARG A 78 25.84 6.53 9.27
CA ARG A 78 24.42 6.84 9.01
C ARG A 78 24.26 8.18 8.32
N ILE A 79 25.03 9.20 8.72
CA ILE A 79 25.07 10.50 8.05
C ILE A 79 25.49 10.35 6.58
N ASP A 80 26.53 9.57 6.30
CA ASP A 80 26.97 9.29 4.92
C ASP A 80 25.89 8.57 4.09
N ALA A 81 25.11 7.67 4.70
CA ALA A 81 24.01 7.01 4.04
C ALA A 81 22.88 7.98 3.69
N TYR A 82 22.48 8.86 4.62
CA TYR A 82 21.48 9.90 4.36
C TYR A 82 21.95 10.91 3.31
N LEU A 83 23.23 11.28 3.30
CA LEU A 83 23.81 12.14 2.24
C LEU A 83 23.67 11.49 0.86
N LYS A 84 23.97 10.20 0.73
CA LYS A 84 23.80 9.46 -0.54
C LYS A 84 22.35 9.39 -0.99
N GLU A 85 21.40 9.21 -0.07
CA GLU A 85 19.98 9.23 -0.41
C GLU A 85 19.54 10.62 -0.87
N ILE A 86 20.01 11.68 -0.21
CA ILE A 86 19.74 13.07 -0.62
C ILE A 86 20.29 13.32 -2.03
N GLU A 87 21.53 12.91 -2.33
CA GLU A 87 22.10 13.01 -3.68
C GLU A 87 21.27 12.27 -4.72
N LYS A 88 20.79 11.05 -4.39
CA LYS A 88 19.95 10.25 -5.27
C LYS A 88 18.60 10.91 -5.54
N CYS A 89 17.97 11.50 -4.52
CA CYS A 89 16.74 12.28 -4.66
C CYS A 89 16.95 13.57 -5.46
N LEU A 90 18.06 14.27 -5.28
CA LEU A 90 18.43 15.45 -6.07
C LEU A 90 18.67 15.09 -7.54
N ALA A 91 19.31 13.95 -7.82
CA ALA A 91 19.50 13.48 -9.18
C ALA A 91 18.18 13.16 -9.90
N LEU A 92 17.20 12.62 -9.18
CA LEU A 92 15.85 12.34 -9.69
C LEU A 92 15.03 13.61 -9.95
N LEU A 93 15.33 14.72 -9.27
CA LEU A 93 14.68 16.03 -9.45
C LEU A 93 15.31 16.87 -10.56
N ASN A 94 16.55 16.58 -10.94
CA ASN A 94 17.29 17.29 -12.00
C ASN A 94 17.14 16.65 -13.40
N THR A 95 16.18 15.75 -13.57
CA THR A 95 15.72 15.17 -14.84
C THR A 95 14.24 15.42 -15.02
#